data_AF-A0A0B7HLN8-F1
#
_entry.id   AF-A0A0B7HLN8-F1
#
_cell.length_a   1.000
_cell.length_b   1.000
_cell.length_c   1.000
_cell.angle_alpha   90.00
_cell.angle_beta   90.00
_cell.angle_gamma   90.00
#
_symmetry.space_group_name_H-M   'P 1'
#
loop_
_entity.id
_entity.type
_entity.pdbx_description
1 polymer ?
#
loop_
_entity_poly.entity_id
_entity_poly.type
_entity_poly.pdbx_seq_one_letter_code
_entity_poly.pdbx_strand_id
1 'polypeptide(L)'
;MARPNKQGLDYFPLDVGVFEDEKMLAISGEFAVKGEIIVLRLLCEIYRNGYFVEFSELLKNKLARLGGLSGGLIEEVVKQLVKYGFFDGSLFSEYNILTSKNIQKTYLEATKRRKEIDISQFWLLNGVNANINNTSSGVNVNINLNSLNIWQELKSIHFNFTK
;
A
#
# COMPACT_ATOMS: atom_id res chain seq x y z
N MET A 1 16.43 9.49 25.16
CA MET A 1 16.44 9.92 23.74
C MET A 1 15.05 9.69 23.17
N ALA A 2 14.46 10.65 22.46
CA ALA A 2 13.22 10.41 21.73
C ALA A 2 13.51 9.42 20.60
N ARG A 3 12.79 8.30 20.54
CA ARG A 3 12.89 7.34 19.44
C ARG A 3 12.31 8.03 18.19
N PRO A 4 13.01 8.05 17.05
CA PRO A 4 12.43 8.55 15.80
C PRO A 4 11.09 7.88 15.54
N ASN A 5 10.09 8.64 15.09
CA ASN A 5 8.79 8.09 14.73
C ASN A 5 8.98 7.05 13.60
N LYS A 6 8.59 5.80 13.86
CA LYS A 6 8.72 4.73 12.88
C LYS A 6 7.58 4.87 11.85
N GLN A 7 7.93 5.08 10.59
CA GLN A 7 6.96 5.11 9.49
C GLN A 7 6.30 3.74 9.29
N GLY A 8 7.09 2.68 9.16
CA GLY A 8 6.58 1.32 8.99
C GLY A 8 5.81 0.73 10.17
N LEU A 9 5.07 -0.33 9.90
CA LEU A 9 4.41 -1.18 10.88
C LEU A 9 5.33 -2.33 11.30
N ASP A 10 5.21 -2.78 12.56
CA ASP A 10 5.83 -4.04 13.02
C ASP A 10 4.93 -5.26 12.75
N TYR A 11 3.62 -5.00 12.68
CA TYR A 11 2.55 -5.95 12.37
C TYR A 11 1.45 -5.18 11.63
N PHE A 12 0.70 -5.85 10.76
CA PHE A 12 -0.44 -5.26 10.06
C PHE A 12 -1.66 -6.18 10.17
N PRO A 13 -2.88 -5.63 10.21
CA PRO A 13 -4.09 -6.45 10.17
C PRO A 13 -4.23 -7.07 8.77
N LEU A 14 -4.46 -8.37 8.73
CA LEU A 14 -4.77 -9.12 7.52
C LEU A 14 -6.17 -9.70 7.69
N ASP A 15 -7.03 -9.49 6.70
CA ASP A 15 -8.37 -10.07 6.71
C ASP A 15 -8.28 -11.60 6.69
N VAL A 16 -9.10 -12.28 7.49
CA VAL A 16 -9.14 -13.74 7.52
C VAL A 16 -9.67 -14.34 6.22
N GLY A 17 -10.49 -13.57 5.50
CA GLY A 17 -11.02 -13.90 4.17
C GLY A 17 -10.10 -13.51 3.00
N VAL A 18 -8.82 -13.22 3.27
CA VAL A 18 -7.90 -12.76 2.21
C VAL A 18 -7.73 -13.78 1.09
N PHE A 19 -7.87 -15.07 1.37
CA PHE A 19 -7.71 -16.14 0.38
C PHE A 19 -8.95 -16.30 -0.49
N GLU A 20 -10.09 -15.74 -0.07
CA GLU A 20 -11.36 -15.72 -0.79
C GLU A 20 -11.55 -14.42 -1.59
N ASP A 21 -10.67 -13.42 -1.45
CA ASP A 21 -10.69 -12.21 -2.28
C ASP A 21 -10.51 -12.56 -3.75
N GLU A 22 -11.35 -12.00 -4.62
CA GLU A 22 -11.37 -12.32 -6.06
C GLU A 22 -10.02 -12.14 -6.74
N LYS A 23 -9.23 -11.13 -6.32
CA LYS A 23 -7.90 -10.86 -6.90
C LYS A 23 -6.87 -11.84 -6.35
N MET A 24 -6.98 -12.24 -5.09
CA MET A 24 -6.15 -13.31 -4.52
C MET A 24 -6.44 -14.65 -5.19
N LEU A 25 -7.72 -15.01 -5.37
CA LEU A 25 -8.13 -16.22 -6.08
C LEU A 25 -7.66 -16.23 -7.54
N ALA A 26 -7.74 -15.10 -8.24
CA ALA A 26 -7.22 -14.99 -9.61
C ALA A 26 -5.70 -15.26 -9.66
N ILE A 27 -4.94 -14.70 -8.72
CA ILE A 27 -3.49 -14.94 -8.61
C ILE A 27 -3.19 -16.39 -8.22
N SER A 28 -3.96 -16.97 -7.30
CA SER A 28 -3.83 -18.39 -6.94
C SER A 28 -4.13 -19.31 -8.13
N GLY A 29 -5.12 -18.98 -8.95
CA GLY A 29 -5.43 -19.73 -10.17
C GLY A 29 -4.28 -19.77 -11.18
N GLU A 30 -3.53 -18.67 -11.33
CA GLU A 30 -2.41 -18.58 -12.27
C GLU A 30 -1.08 -19.11 -11.70
N PHE A 31 -0.81 -18.85 -10.43
CA PHE A 31 0.53 -19.05 -9.83
C PHE A 31 0.52 -19.99 -8.62
N ALA A 32 -0.64 -20.57 -8.29
CA ALA A 32 -0.86 -21.40 -7.11
C ALA A 32 -0.40 -20.70 -5.82
N VAL A 33 0.02 -21.49 -4.84
CA VAL A 33 0.56 -21.02 -3.55
C VAL A 33 1.74 -20.06 -3.71
N LYS A 34 2.48 -20.12 -4.83
CA LYS A 34 3.59 -19.18 -5.09
C LYS A 34 3.09 -17.76 -5.34
N GLY A 35 1.95 -17.60 -6.00
CA GLY A 35 1.30 -16.28 -6.16
C GLY A 35 0.88 -15.70 -4.82
N GLU A 36 0.18 -16.51 -4.02
CA GLU A 36 -0.31 -16.11 -2.69
C GLU A 36 0.83 -15.64 -1.77
N ILE A 37 1.93 -16.41 -1.69
CA ILE A 37 3.06 -16.03 -0.84
C ILE A 37 3.77 -14.76 -1.35
N ILE A 38 3.78 -14.51 -2.67
CA ILE A 38 4.32 -13.26 -3.23
C ILE A 38 3.44 -12.08 -2.80
N VAL A 39 2.11 -12.20 -2.89
CA VAL A 39 1.18 -11.15 -2.44
C VAL A 39 1.40 -10.83 -0.96
N LEU A 40 1.44 -11.85 -0.10
CA LEU A 40 1.65 -11.66 1.34
C LEU A 40 3.00 -11.00 1.64
N ARG A 41 4.07 -11.38 0.93
CA ARG A 41 5.39 -10.77 1.12
C ARG A 41 5.45 -9.33 0.61
N LEU A 42 4.77 -9.01 -0.49
CA LEU A 42 4.63 -7.63 -0.96
C LEU A 42 3.90 -6.77 0.07
N LEU A 43 2.79 -7.25 0.63
CA LEU A 43 2.09 -6.55 1.72
C LEU A 43 2.99 -6.35 2.94
N CYS A 44 3.75 -7.37 3.34
CA CYS A 44 4.75 -7.23 4.42
C CYS A 44 5.77 -6.12 4.14
N GLU A 45 6.29 -6.03 2.92
CA GLU A 45 7.27 -5.02 2.55
C GLU A 45 6.67 -3.62 2.45
N ILE A 46 5.47 -3.50 1.89
CA ILE A 46 4.73 -2.24 1.84
C ILE A 46 4.50 -1.70 3.26
N TYR A 47 3.91 -2.51 4.14
CA TYR A 47 3.61 -2.07 5.50
C TYR A 47 4.86 -1.88 6.36
N ARG A 48 5.95 -2.61 6.10
CA ARG A 48 7.24 -2.34 6.75
C ARG A 48 7.82 -0.97 6.37
N ASN A 49 7.46 -0.43 5.22
CA ASN A 49 7.91 0.90 4.75
C ASN A 49 6.83 1.99 4.92
N GLY A 50 5.61 1.63 5.30
CA GLY A 50 4.50 2.56 5.51
C GLY A 50 3.26 2.08 4.77
N TYR A 51 2.98 2.68 3.62
CA TYR A 51 1.78 2.39 2.82
C TYR A 51 2.07 2.24 1.31
N PHE A 52 3.34 2.28 0.93
CA PHE A 52 3.79 2.01 -0.44
C PHE A 52 5.22 1.48 -0.43
N VAL A 53 5.67 0.93 -1.56
CA VAL A 53 7.07 0.62 -1.81
C VAL A 53 7.38 0.81 -3.29
N GLU A 54 8.61 1.16 -3.63
CA GLU A 54 9.11 1.10 -5.00
C GLU A 54 9.40 -0.36 -5.40
N PHE A 55 8.93 -0.76 -6.58
CA PHE A 55 9.20 -2.08 -7.16
C PHE A 55 10.58 -2.15 -7.83
N SER A 56 11.63 -1.90 -7.03
CA SER A 56 13.01 -1.89 -7.48
C SER A 56 13.62 -3.29 -7.66
N GLU A 57 14.75 -3.37 -8.36
CA GLU A 57 15.57 -4.59 -8.43
C GLU A 57 15.94 -5.13 -7.05
N LEU A 58 16.22 -4.24 -6.09
CA LEU A 58 16.54 -4.63 -4.71
C LEU A 58 15.36 -5.31 -4.02
N LEU A 59 14.14 -4.80 -4.22
CA LEU A 59 12.93 -5.44 -3.69
C LEU A 59 12.73 -6.83 -4.34
N LYS A 60 12.87 -6.94 -5.66
CA LYS A 60 12.78 -8.22 -6.38
C LYS A 60 13.78 -9.24 -5.84
N ASN A 61 15.05 -8.85 -5.70
CA ASN A 61 16.10 -9.71 -5.15
C ASN A 61 15.84 -10.12 -3.70
N LYS A 62 15.30 -9.20 -2.89
CA LYS A 62 14.90 -9.49 -1.50
C LYS A 62 13.80 -10.55 -1.44
N LEU A 63 12.77 -10.42 -2.27
CA LEU A 63 11.64 -11.36 -2.35
C LEU A 63 12.09 -12.73 -2.88
N ALA A 64 12.92 -12.74 -3.92
CA ALA A 64 13.47 -13.95 -4.54
C ALA A 64 14.26 -14.78 -3.51
N ARG A 65 15.19 -14.14 -2.79
CA ARG A 65 16.05 -14.79 -1.79
C ARG A 65 15.26 -15.39 -0.63
N LEU A 66 14.26 -14.67 -0.12
CA LEU A 66 13.53 -15.10 1.07
C LEU A 66 12.50 -16.20 0.79
N GLY A 67 12.12 -16.42 -0.47
CA GLY A 67 11.07 -17.37 -0.86
C GLY A 67 11.53 -18.51 -1.78
N GLY A 68 12.80 -18.54 -2.23
CA GLY A 68 13.22 -19.47 -3.28
C GLY A 68 12.49 -19.23 -4.61
N LEU A 69 12.12 -17.97 -4.87
CA LEU A 69 11.32 -17.55 -6.03
C LEU A 69 12.24 -16.96 -7.10
N SER A 70 11.88 -17.09 -8.38
CA SER A 70 12.60 -16.41 -9.45
C SER A 70 12.15 -14.96 -9.57
N GLY A 71 13.06 -14.07 -10.00
CA GLY A 71 12.72 -12.67 -10.28
C GLY A 71 11.62 -12.54 -11.35
N GLY A 72 11.67 -13.36 -12.41
CA GLY A 72 10.66 -13.39 -13.45
C GLY A 72 9.25 -13.72 -12.94
N LEU A 73 9.14 -14.70 -12.03
CA LEU A 73 7.85 -15.03 -11.41
C LEU A 73 7.29 -13.86 -10.59
N ILE A 74 8.14 -13.15 -9.85
CA ILE A 74 7.72 -11.97 -9.08
C ILE A 74 7.21 -10.87 -10.01
N GLU A 75 7.90 -10.62 -11.12
CA GLU A 75 7.47 -9.64 -12.12
C GLU A 75 6.13 -10.00 -12.76
N GLU A 76 5.93 -11.27 -13.12
CA GLU A 76 4.66 -11.76 -13.69
C GLU A 76 3.51 -11.58 -12.70
N VAL A 77 3.70 -11.94 -11.43
CA VAL A 77 2.68 -11.75 -10.39
C VAL A 77 2.37 -10.27 -10.20
N VAL A 78 3.37 -9.39 -10.13
CA VAL A 78 3.14 -7.94 -9.97
C VAL A 78 2.39 -7.37 -11.18
N LYS A 79 2.71 -7.80 -12.41
CA LYS A 79 1.96 -7.39 -13.61
C LYS A 79 0.49 -7.77 -13.52
N GLN A 80 0.17 -8.99 -13.06
CA GLN A 80 -1.22 -9.42 -12.89
C GLN A 80 -1.92 -8.68 -11.74
N LEU A 81 -1.24 -8.42 -10.63
CA LEU A 81 -1.78 -7.62 -9.52
C LEU A 81 -2.13 -6.19 -9.97
N VAL A 82 -1.33 -5.58 -10.84
CA VAL A 82 -1.63 -4.28 -11.45
C VAL A 82 -2.82 -4.39 -12.40
N LYS A 83 -2.84 -5.40 -13.28
CA LYS A 83 -3.94 -5.66 -14.23
C LYS A 83 -5.28 -5.87 -13.51
N TYR A 84 -5.29 -6.59 -12.39
CA TYR A 84 -6.49 -6.84 -11.57
C TYR A 84 -6.83 -5.68 -10.64
N GLY A 85 -6.10 -4.56 -10.70
CA GLY A 85 -6.35 -3.38 -9.86
C GLY A 85 -6.15 -3.67 -8.37
N PHE A 86 -5.31 -4.64 -8.03
CA PHE A 86 -4.83 -4.82 -6.64
C PHE A 86 -3.89 -3.67 -6.28
N PHE A 87 -3.01 -3.32 -7.22
CA PHE A 87 -2.19 -2.10 -7.18
C PHE A 87 -2.73 -1.03 -8.12
N ASP A 88 -2.46 0.22 -7.79
CA ASP A 88 -2.77 1.35 -8.65
C ASP A 88 -1.90 1.34 -9.90
N GLY A 89 -2.54 1.24 -11.07
CA GLY A 89 -1.85 1.12 -12.35
C GLY A 89 -1.11 2.39 -12.77
N SER A 90 -1.64 3.57 -12.44
CA SER A 90 -1.01 4.84 -12.79
C SER A 90 0.28 5.03 -12.03
N LEU A 91 0.26 4.86 -10.70
CA LEU A 91 1.46 4.97 -9.87
C LEU A 91 2.51 3.91 -10.19
N PHE A 92 2.09 2.69 -10.55
CA PHE A 92 3.02 1.68 -11.01
C PHE A 92 3.66 2.07 -12.36
N SER A 93 2.86 2.52 -13.33
CA SER A 93 3.38 2.88 -14.66
C SER A 93 4.31 4.10 -14.67
N GLU A 94 4.02 5.10 -13.83
CA GLU A 94 4.74 6.38 -13.85
C GLU A 94 5.92 6.41 -12.89
N TYR A 95 5.79 5.76 -11.73
CA TYR A 95 6.76 5.83 -10.64
C TYR A 95 7.29 4.47 -10.17
N ASN A 96 6.81 3.37 -10.77
CA ASN A 96 7.13 2.01 -10.32
C ASN A 96 6.77 1.77 -8.84
N ILE A 97 5.69 2.40 -8.37
CA ILE A 97 5.23 2.33 -6.97
C ILE A 97 4.11 1.30 -6.82
N LEU A 98 4.22 0.45 -5.81
CA LEU A 98 3.18 -0.48 -5.37
C LEU A 98 2.43 0.10 -4.19
N THR A 99 1.17 0.45 -4.41
CA THR A 99 0.22 0.92 -3.40
C THR A 99 -1.20 0.73 -3.91
N SER A 100 -2.19 0.88 -3.03
CA SER A 100 -3.60 0.96 -3.41
C SER A 100 -4.39 1.73 -2.36
N LYS A 101 -5.61 2.14 -2.71
CA LYS A 101 -6.55 2.74 -1.74
C LYS A 101 -6.79 1.82 -0.54
N ASN A 102 -6.88 0.50 -0.75
CA ASN A 102 -7.12 -0.46 0.33
C ASN A 102 -5.92 -0.56 1.28
N ILE A 103 -4.71 -0.59 0.72
CA ILE A 103 -3.46 -0.57 1.48
C ILE A 103 -3.38 0.68 2.35
N GLN A 104 -3.68 1.84 1.77
CA GLN A 104 -3.63 3.12 2.49
C GLN A 104 -4.67 3.22 3.60
N LYS A 105 -5.90 2.73 3.37
CA LYS A 105 -6.94 2.65 4.42
C LYS A 105 -6.49 1.77 5.59
N THR A 106 -5.93 0.60 5.28
CA THR A 106 -5.41 -0.34 6.28
C THR A 106 -4.27 0.27 7.08
N TYR A 107 -3.36 0.98 6.41
CA TYR A 107 -2.27 1.71 7.07
C TYR A 107 -2.79 2.82 8.00
N LEU A 108 -3.77 3.62 7.58
CA LEU A 108 -4.39 4.62 8.44
C LEU A 108 -4.98 3.98 9.70
N GLU A 109 -5.73 2.89 9.56
CA GLU A 109 -6.36 2.20 10.70
C GLU A 109 -5.32 1.69 11.69
N ALA A 110 -4.24 1.09 11.18
CA ALA A 110 -3.12 0.62 11.99
C ALA A 110 -2.36 1.76 12.68
N THR A 111 -2.34 2.96 12.08
CA THR A 111 -1.58 4.11 12.57
C THR A 111 -2.41 5.16 13.29
N LYS A 112 -3.72 4.97 13.46
CA LYS A 112 -4.64 5.96 14.03
C LYS A 112 -4.29 6.51 15.41
N ARG A 113 -3.47 5.80 16.19
CA ARG A 113 -3.00 6.21 17.53
C ARG A 113 -1.62 6.89 17.52
N ARG A 114 -0.94 6.95 16.37
CA ARG A 114 0.34 7.63 16.22
C ARG A 114 0.11 9.13 16.19
N LYS A 115 1.00 9.88 16.85
CA LYS A 115 0.91 11.34 16.92
C LYS A 115 1.19 12.01 15.57
N GLU A 116 2.12 11.43 14.81
CA GLU A 116 2.56 11.94 13.52
C GLU A 116 2.79 10.76 12.58
N ILE A 117 2.28 10.87 11.36
CA ILE A 117 2.56 9.99 10.23
C ILE A 117 2.87 10.86 9.01
N ASP A 118 3.88 10.49 8.24
CA ASP A 118 4.13 11.15 6.95
C ASP A 118 3.30 10.45 5.87
N ILE A 119 2.44 11.20 5.18
CA ILE A 119 1.60 10.71 4.07
C ILE A 119 1.75 11.60 2.82
N SER A 120 2.90 12.26 2.69
CA SER A 120 3.15 13.29 1.66
C SER A 120 3.28 12.77 0.23
N GLN A 121 3.49 11.46 0.04
CA GLN A 121 3.81 10.89 -1.28
C GLN A 121 2.84 9.78 -1.69
N PHE A 122 2.54 9.66 -2.99
CA PHE A 122 1.81 8.53 -3.57
C PHE A 122 0.46 8.21 -2.91
N TRP A 123 -0.24 9.24 -2.41
CA TRP A 123 -1.50 9.12 -1.69
C TRP A 123 -2.72 9.13 -2.64
N LEU A 124 -3.66 8.19 -2.47
CA LEU A 124 -4.77 7.93 -3.41
C LEU A 124 -6.17 8.23 -2.84
N LEU A 125 -6.31 8.41 -1.53
CA LEU A 125 -7.59 8.71 -0.88
C LEU A 125 -7.82 10.25 -0.93
N ASN A 126 -8.61 10.76 -1.87
CA ASN A 126 -8.87 12.20 -2.05
C ASN A 126 -9.82 12.79 -0.98
N GLY A 127 -9.69 14.08 -0.60
CA GLY A 127 -8.61 15.02 -1.00
C GLY A 127 -8.69 16.47 -0.49
N VAL A 128 -7.56 17.18 -0.58
CA VAL A 128 -7.48 18.62 -0.90
C VAL A 128 -6.50 18.76 -2.06
N ASN A 129 -6.93 19.44 -3.12
CA ASN A 129 -6.09 19.90 -4.22
C ASN A 129 -4.80 20.55 -3.69
N ALA A 130 -3.66 19.89 -3.86
CA ALA A 130 -2.48 20.65 -4.21
C ALA A 130 -2.48 20.70 -5.73
N ASN A 131 -2.95 21.82 -6.28
CA ASN A 131 -2.48 22.25 -7.58
C ASN A 131 -0.97 22.02 -7.59
N ILE A 132 -0.48 21.07 -8.38
CA ILE A 132 0.93 21.00 -8.70
C ILE A 132 1.17 22.14 -9.69
N ASN A 133 1.08 23.38 -9.18
CA ASN A 133 1.69 24.51 -9.82
C ASN A 133 3.18 24.24 -9.66
N ASN A 134 3.78 23.76 -10.74
CA ASN A 134 5.21 23.72 -10.93
C ASN A 134 5.76 25.15 -10.87
N THR A 135 6.00 25.66 -9.67
CA THR A 135 6.84 26.84 -9.46
C THR A 135 7.77 26.54 -8.30
N SER A 136 8.98 26.18 -8.70
CA SER A 136 10.23 26.23 -7.96
C SER A 136 10.22 27.34 -6.88
N SER A 137 10.19 26.95 -5.61
CA SER A 137 10.96 27.53 -4.49
C SER A 137 10.38 27.03 -3.18
N GLY A 138 11.26 26.58 -2.29
CA GLY A 138 10.93 25.78 -1.11
C GLY A 138 9.83 26.37 -0.23
N VAL A 139 8.83 25.55 0.08
CA VAL A 139 7.92 25.75 1.21
C VAL A 139 7.67 24.40 1.86
N ASN A 140 7.96 24.34 3.16
CA ASN A 140 7.74 23.22 4.05
C ASN A 140 6.24 23.17 4.37
N VAL A 141 5.47 22.29 3.71
CA VAL A 141 4.03 22.17 3.96
C VAL A 141 3.81 21.09 5.02
N ASN A 142 3.64 21.53 6.27
CA ASN A 142 3.10 20.71 7.34
C ASN A 142 1.61 20.44 7.05
N ILE A 143 1.33 19.32 6.39
CA ILE A 143 -0.05 18.89 6.12
C ILE A 143 -0.59 18.24 7.40
N ASN A 144 -1.12 19.04 8.32
CA ASN A 144 -2.01 18.56 9.37
C ASN A 144 -3.33 18.17 8.70
N LEU A 145 -3.36 16.97 8.14
CA LEU A 145 -4.56 16.36 7.61
C LEU A 145 -5.43 16.02 8.83
N ASN A 146 -6.43 16.87 9.08
CA ASN A 146 -7.31 16.76 10.24
C ASN A 146 -7.96 15.37 10.26
N SER A 147 -7.33 14.44 10.96
CA SER A 147 -7.60 13.00 10.94
C SER A 147 -9.07 12.69 11.25
N LEU A 148 -9.74 13.57 12.00
CA LEU A 148 -11.17 13.53 12.32
C LEU A 148 -12.09 13.47 11.08
N ASN A 149 -11.79 14.17 10.00
CA ASN A 149 -12.67 14.24 8.83
C ASN A 149 -12.62 12.94 8.00
N ILE A 150 -11.44 12.31 7.91
CA ILE A 150 -11.24 11.04 7.18
C ILE A 150 -11.90 9.88 7.95
N TRP A 151 -11.79 9.88 9.28
CA TRP A 151 -12.43 8.86 10.11
C TRP A 151 -13.96 8.89 10.05
N GLN A 152 -14.56 10.06 9.88
CA GLN A 152 -16.01 10.19 9.70
C GLN A 152 -16.46 9.61 8.35
N GLU A 153 -15.71 9.86 7.29
CA GLU A 153 -16.01 9.35 5.95
C GLU A 153 -15.86 7.82 5.87
N LEU A 154 -14.82 7.25 6.48
CA LEU A 154 -14.60 5.80 6.53
C LEU A 154 -15.67 5.05 7.34
N LYS A 155 -16.15 5.62 8.45
CA LYS A 155 -17.28 5.05 9.21
C LYS A 155 -18.57 5.02 8.37
N SER A 156 -18.79 6.04 7.56
CA SER A 156 -19.98 6.11 6.68
C SER A 156 -19.93 5.05 5.57
N ILE A 157 -18.73 4.71 5.07
CA ILE A 157 -18.55 3.64 4.08
C ILE A 157 -18.79 2.26 4.70
N HIS A 158 -18.27 2.00 5.90
CA HIS A 158 -18.41 0.69 6.56
C HIS A 158 -19.88 0.36 6.91
N PHE A 159 -20.70 1.38 7.20
CA PHE A 159 -22.12 1.20 7.49
C PHE A 159 -22.96 0.82 6.26
N ASN A 160 -22.48 1.12 5.05
CA ASN A 160 -23.20 0.83 3.81
C ASN A 160 -22.97 -0.59 3.26
N PHE A 161 -22.11 -1.40 3.88
CA PHE A 161 -21.84 -2.80 3.49
C PHE A 161 -22.50 -3.86 4.40
N THR A 162 -23.35 -3.44 5.34
CA THR A 162 -24.08 -4.34 6.27
C THR A 162 -25.61 -4.23 6.16
N LYS A 163 -26.14 -3.95 4.96
CA LYS A 163 -27.58 -4.08 4.67
C LYS A 163 -27.81 -4.91 3.42
#